data_AF-A0A1G9JPX8-F1
#
_entry.id   AF-A0A1G9JPX8-F1
#
_cell.length_a   1.000
_cell.length_b   1.000
_cell.length_c   1.000
_cell.angle_alpha   90.00
_cell.angle_beta   90.00
_cell.angle_gamma   90.00
#
_symmetry.space_group_name_H-M   'P 1'
#
loop_
_entity.id
_entity.type
_entity.pdbx_description
1 polymer ?
#
loop_
_entity_poly.entity_id
_entity_poly.type
_entity_poly.pdbx_seq_one_letter_code
_entity_poly.pdbx_strand_id
1 'polypeptide(L)'
;MRWNHLWLEDEIPFFMVTHTVTSKGVQDYTKGNTAQLKHARPIALPGYVVSVLSQRKEAAGRKGQGFVFPNAKGGHFTTSNFRRSWNDARSFDAQNGDDFAWISPK
;
A
#
# COMPACT_ATOMS: atom_id res chain seq x y z
N MET A 1 -4.26 -2.84 -1.46
CA MET A 1 -3.39 -3.19 -2.60
C MET A 1 -3.13 -4.69 -2.62
N ARG A 2 -3.33 -5.35 -3.77
CA ARG A 2 -3.00 -6.77 -3.99
C ARG A 2 -2.01 -6.89 -5.14
N TRP A 3 -1.28 -8.00 -5.21
CA TRP A 3 -0.22 -8.19 -6.21
C TRP A 3 -0.73 -8.16 -7.65
N ASN A 4 -1.96 -8.62 -7.91
CA ASN A 4 -2.59 -8.55 -9.23
C ASN A 4 -3.01 -7.14 -9.68
N HIS A 5 -2.75 -6.11 -8.87
CA HIS A 5 -2.94 -4.71 -9.27
C HIS A 5 -1.61 -4.00 -9.57
N LEU A 6 -0.49 -4.72 -9.58
CA LEU A 6 0.84 -4.17 -9.79
C LEU A 6 1.42 -4.70 -11.10
N TRP A 7 1.82 -3.79 -11.97
CA TRP A 7 2.55 -4.06 -13.20
C TRP A 7 3.95 -3.52 -13.03
N LEU A 8 4.81 -4.31 -12.38
CA LEU A 8 6.17 -3.90 -12.02
C LEU A 8 7.17 -4.07 -13.17
N GLU A 9 6.80 -4.88 -14.18
CA GLU A 9 7.66 -5.31 -15.28
C GLU A 9 7.33 -4.57 -16.60
N ASP A 10 6.31 -3.70 -16.59
CA ASP A 10 5.92 -2.89 -17.75
C ASP A 10 6.92 -1.73 -18.00
N GLU A 11 6.95 -1.21 -19.23
CA GLU A 11 7.81 -0.09 -19.63
C GLU A 11 7.64 1.13 -18.72
N ILE A 12 6.40 1.41 -18.31
CA ILE A 12 6.07 2.38 -17.26
C ILE A 12 5.39 1.60 -16.13
N PRO A 13 6.13 1.24 -15.06
CA PRO A 13 5.55 0.49 -13.96
C PRO A 13 4.41 1.26 -13.29
N PHE A 14 3.30 0.59 -12.98
CA PHE A 14 2.15 1.24 -12.36
C PHE A 14 1.38 0.36 -11.38
N PHE A 15 0.60 1.03 -10.53
CA PHE A 15 -0.40 0.44 -9.66
C PHE A 15 -1.80 0.86 -10.12
N MET A 16 -2.69 -0.11 -10.39
CA MET A 16 -4.09 0.19 -10.69
C MET A 16 -4.92 0.27 -9.41
N VAL A 17 -5.43 1.46 -9.11
CA VAL A 17 -6.42 1.65 -8.05
C VAL A 17 -7.78 1.22 -8.59
N THR A 18 -8.36 0.14 -8.06
CA THR A 18 -9.70 -0.35 -8.47
C THR A 18 -10.71 -0.38 -7.34
N HIS A 19 -10.25 -0.37 -6.09
CA HIS A 19 -11.09 -0.48 -4.91
C HIS A 19 -10.44 0.17 -3.70
N THR A 20 -11.27 0.55 -2.74
CA THR A 20 -10.84 0.94 -1.39
C THR A 20 -11.37 -0.06 -0.38
N VAL A 21 -10.55 -0.36 0.63
CA VAL A 21 -10.94 -1.23 1.75
C VAL A 21 -11.04 -0.39 3.01
N THR A 22 -12.18 -0.49 3.69
CA THR A 22 -12.48 0.20 4.94
C THR A 22 -12.91 -0.81 6.01
N SER A 23 -13.06 -0.38 7.26
CA SER A 23 -13.66 -1.21 8.31
C SER A 23 -15.12 -1.61 8.00
N LYS A 24 -15.81 -0.87 7.14
CA LYS A 24 -17.20 -1.12 6.73
C LYS A 24 -17.31 -2.07 5.54
N GLY A 25 -16.19 -2.47 4.92
CA GLY A 25 -16.16 -3.36 3.77
C GLY A 25 -15.31 -2.84 2.61
N VAL A 26 -15.46 -3.50 1.46
CA VAL A 26 -14.76 -3.18 0.22
C VAL A 26 -15.69 -2.38 -0.68
N GLN A 27 -15.21 -1.24 -1.17
CA GLN A 27 -15.85 -0.46 -2.22
C GLN A 27 -15.09 -0.69 -3.52
N ASP A 28 -15.72 -1.37 -4.48
CA ASP A 28 -15.19 -1.65 -5.81
C ASP A 28 -15.64 -0.55 -6.79
N TYR A 29 -14.68 0.20 -7.32
CA TYR A 29 -14.95 1.31 -8.24
C TYR A 29 -15.28 0.84 -9.66
N THR A 30 -14.95 -0.41 -10.02
CA THR A 30 -15.13 -0.94 -11.38
C THR A 30 -16.55 -1.38 -11.67
N LYS A 31 -17.34 -1.64 -10.63
CA LYS A 31 -18.75 -2.10 -10.73
C LYS A 31 -19.76 -0.98 -10.49
N GLY A 32 -19.25 0.25 -10.39
CA GLY A 32 -20.00 1.42 -10.00
C GLY A 32 -20.63 2.20 -11.15
N ASN A 33 -21.30 3.30 -10.80
CA ASN A 33 -21.71 4.30 -11.79
C ASN A 33 -20.48 5.06 -12.35
N THR A 34 -20.70 5.92 -13.34
CA THR A 34 -19.64 6.72 -13.97
C THR A 34 -18.87 7.60 -12.98
N ALA A 35 -19.50 8.05 -11.89
CA ALA A 35 -18.81 8.80 -10.83
C ALA A 35 -17.84 7.92 -10.04
N GLN A 36 -18.21 6.67 -9.77
CA GLN A 36 -17.33 5.71 -9.09
C GLN A 36 -16.14 5.29 -9.97
N LEU A 37 -16.38 5.08 -11.27
CA LEU A 37 -15.32 4.75 -12.23
C LEU A 37 -14.22 5.82 -12.31
N LYS A 38 -14.53 7.10 -12.06
CA LYS A 38 -13.52 8.17 -11.99
C LYS A 38 -12.48 7.98 -10.89
N HIS A 39 -12.76 7.15 -9.87
CA HIS A 39 -11.81 6.81 -8.82
C HIS A 39 -10.88 5.67 -9.21
N ALA A 40 -11.23 4.89 -10.25
CA ALA A 40 -10.33 3.89 -10.80
C ALA A 40 -9.27 4.56 -11.66
N ARG A 41 -8.00 4.43 -11.27
CA ARG A 41 -6.91 5.13 -11.96
C ARG A 41 -5.57 4.39 -11.83
N PRO A 42 -4.73 4.44 -12.87
CA PRO A 42 -3.34 4.03 -12.75
C PRO A 42 -2.54 5.10 -11.98
N ILE A 43 -1.57 4.65 -11.19
CA ILE A 43 -0.57 5.48 -10.53
C ILE A 43 0.79 4.97 -10.98
N ALA A 44 1.54 5.79 -11.72
CA ALA A 44 2.91 5.47 -12.11
C ALA A 44 3.80 5.31 -10.88
N LEU A 45 4.66 4.30 -10.89
CA LEU A 45 5.53 3.95 -9.78
C LEU A 45 6.97 4.41 -10.06
N PRO A 46 7.56 5.23 -9.18
CA PRO A 46 8.99 5.54 -9.26
C PRO A 46 9.86 4.29 -9.11
N GLY A 47 11.06 4.30 -9.71
CA GLY A 47 11.98 3.16 -9.69
C GLY A 47 12.28 2.62 -8.29
N TYR A 48 12.47 3.50 -7.29
CA TYR A 48 12.71 3.06 -5.91
C TYR A 48 11.50 2.30 -5.31
N VAL A 49 10.27 2.68 -5.67
CA VAL A 49 9.06 1.98 -5.23
C VAL A 49 8.98 0.61 -5.90
N VAL A 50 9.32 0.53 -7.18
CA VAL A 50 9.38 -0.74 -7.92
C VAL A 50 10.39 -1.69 -7.25
N SER A 51 11.60 -1.22 -6.95
CA SER A 51 12.61 -2.03 -6.25
C SER A 51 12.11 -2.57 -4.91
N VAL A 52 11.48 -1.73 -4.08
CA VAL A 52 10.90 -2.14 -2.79
C VAL A 52 9.81 -3.18 -2.96
N LEU A 53 8.92 -3.00 -3.95
CA LEU A 53 7.81 -3.92 -4.19
C LEU A 53 8.30 -5.25 -4.78
N SER A 54 9.31 -5.23 -5.65
CA SER A 54 9.92 -6.44 -6.22
C SER A 54 10.62 -7.28 -5.16
N GLN A 55 11.47 -6.67 -4.31
CA GLN A 55 12.10 -7.36 -3.17
C GLN A 55 11.05 -7.99 -2.26
N ARG A 56 9.95 -7.27 -2.00
CA ARG A 56 8.85 -7.78 -1.18
C ARG A 56 8.11 -8.93 -1.86
N LYS A 57 7.93 -8.90 -3.19
CA LYS A 57 7.30 -9.98 -3.97
C LYS A 57 8.15 -11.25 -3.89
N GLU A 58 9.47 -11.11 -4.01
CA GLU A 58 10.43 -12.21 -3.87
C GLU A 58 10.40 -12.81 -2.46
N ALA A 59 10.46 -11.97 -1.42
CA ALA A 59 10.40 -12.40 -0.03
C ALA A 59 9.07 -13.10 0.34
N ALA A 60 7.97 -12.74 -0.31
CA ALA A 60 6.66 -13.37 -0.09
C ALA A 60 6.56 -14.80 -0.68
N GLY A 61 7.43 -15.15 -1.64
CA GLY A 61 7.44 -16.46 -2.31
C GLY A 61 6.08 -16.87 -2.91
N ARG A 62 5.83 -18.19 -3.04
CA ARG A 62 4.55 -18.74 -3.56
C ARG A 62 3.31 -18.43 -2.71
N LYS A 63 3.49 -17.95 -1.46
CA LYS A 63 2.40 -17.48 -0.59
C LYS A 63 1.89 -16.09 -0.99
N GLY A 64 2.54 -15.42 -1.93
CA GLY A 64 2.27 -14.05 -2.38
C GLY A 64 1.02 -13.84 -3.24
N GLN A 65 -0.02 -14.67 -3.19
CA GLN A 65 -1.24 -14.45 -4.00
C GLN A 65 -2.28 -13.50 -3.37
N GLY A 66 -1.92 -12.81 -2.28
CA GLY A 66 -2.84 -11.98 -1.52
C GLY A 66 -2.54 -10.48 -1.56
N PHE A 67 -2.59 -9.86 -0.37
CA PHE A 67 -2.26 -8.46 -0.18
C PHE A 67 -0.76 -8.22 -0.28
N VAL A 68 -0.38 -7.07 -0.82
CA VAL A 68 1.01 -6.60 -0.79
C VAL A 68 1.43 -6.32 0.65
N PHE A 69 0.54 -5.69 1.41
CA PHE A 69 0.71 -5.39 2.83
C PHE A 69 -0.32 -6.17 3.65
N PRO A 70 -0.06 -7.45 3.96
CA PRO A 70 -0.94 -8.23 4.82
C PRO A 70 -0.69 -7.89 6.30
N ASN A 71 -1.68 -8.14 7.14
CA ASN A 71 -1.49 -8.23 8.59
C ASN A 71 -0.85 -9.58 8.97
N ALA A 72 -0.55 -9.78 10.26
CA ALA A 72 0.06 -11.02 10.76
C ALA A 72 -0.74 -12.31 10.45
N LYS A 73 -2.05 -12.19 10.19
CA LYS A 73 -2.94 -13.31 9.82
C LYS A 73 -3.11 -13.45 8.30
N GLY A 74 -2.36 -12.71 7.49
CA GLY A 74 -2.48 -12.72 6.02
C GLY A 74 -3.64 -11.88 5.47
N GLY A 75 -4.43 -11.23 6.34
CA GLY A 75 -5.59 -10.41 5.96
C GLY A 75 -5.24 -8.94 5.69
N HIS A 76 -6.27 -8.11 5.55
CA HIS A 76 -6.10 -6.68 5.31
C HIS A 76 -5.36 -5.98 6.47
N PHE A 77 -4.38 -5.15 6.12
CA PHE A 77 -3.76 -4.21 7.04
C PHE A 77 -4.63 -2.95 7.14
N THR A 78 -5.22 -2.72 8.31
CA THR A 78 -6.18 -1.62 8.53
C THR A 78 -5.46 -0.30 8.82
N THR A 79 -6.20 0.81 8.72
CA THR A 79 -5.70 2.13 9.12
C THR A 79 -5.28 2.19 10.59
N SER A 80 -5.97 1.49 11.50
CA SER A 80 -5.57 1.41 12.91
C SER A 80 -4.24 0.67 13.09
N ASN A 81 -4.03 -0.43 12.36
CA ASN A 81 -2.75 -1.15 12.38
C ASN A 81 -1.62 -0.25 11.87
N PHE A 82 -1.86 0.47 10.77
CA PHE A 82 -0.91 1.43 10.23
C PHE A 82 -0.57 2.54 11.20
N ARG A 83 -1.58 3.19 11.82
CA ARG A 83 -1.35 4.24 12.82
C ARG A 83 -0.52 3.75 14.00
N ARG A 84 -0.74 2.52 14.46
CA ARG A 84 0.07 1.91 15.53
C ARG A 84 1.53 1.75 15.08
N SER A 85 1.77 1.04 13.98
CA SER A 85 3.13 0.85 13.45
C SER A 85 3.84 2.17 13.15
N TRP A 86 3.09 3.18 12.70
CA TRP A 86 3.59 4.53 12.47
C TRP A 86 4.04 5.20 13.77
N ASN A 87 3.20 5.18 14.80
CA ASN A 87 3.54 5.76 16.11
C ASN A 87 4.72 5.03 16.78
N ASP A 88 4.79 3.71 16.62
CA ASP A 88 5.90 2.91 17.13
C ASP A 88 7.22 3.32 16.44
N ALA A 89 7.21 3.47 15.11
CA ALA A 89 8.35 3.95 14.34
C ALA A 89 8.79 5.37 14.77
N ARG A 90 7.83 6.28 14.99
CA ARG A 90 8.12 7.63 15.50
C ARG A 90 8.77 7.60 16.88
N SER A 91 8.29 6.74 17.76
CA SER A 91 8.80 6.64 19.14
C SER A 91 10.22 6.07 19.16
N PHE A 92 10.53 5.12 18.28
CA PHE A 92 11.88 4.57 18.14
C PHE A 92 12.88 5.60 17.59
N ASP A 93 12.47 6.41 16.62
CA ASP A 93 13.35 7.41 16.00
C ASP A 93 13.63 8.61 16.91
N ALA A 94 12.61 9.06 17.66
CA ALA A 94 12.77 10.10 18.69
C ALA A 94 13.76 9.69 19.79
N GLN A 95 14.01 8.39 20.00
CA GLN A 95 15.04 7.89 20.91
C GLN A 95 16.46 7.95 20.32
N ASN A 96 16.58 7.97 18.99
CA ASN A 96 17.87 8.02 18.28
C ASN A 96 18.28 9.44 17.86
N GLY A 97 17.49 10.46 18.20
CA GLY A 97 17.86 11.88 18.03
C GLY A 97 17.65 12.43 16.61
N ASP A 98 17.03 11.67 15.71
CA ASP A 98 16.54 12.20 14.42
C ASP A 98 15.06 12.56 14.62
N ASP A 99 14.78 13.85 14.71
CA ASP A 99 13.40 14.31 14.79
C ASP A 99 12.79 14.21 13.39
N PHE A 100 11.68 13.46 13.27
CA PHE A 100 10.79 13.36 12.10
C PHE A 100 10.17 14.72 11.63
N ALA A 101 10.92 15.82 11.72
CA ALA A 101 10.55 17.20 11.41
C ALA A 101 10.13 17.41 9.95
N TRP A 102 10.52 16.51 9.04
CA TRP A 102 10.11 16.52 7.64
C TRP A 102 8.76 15.84 7.37
N ILE A 103 8.16 15.15 8.37
CA ILE A 103 6.85 14.47 8.22
C ILE A 103 5.74 15.09 9.07
N SER A 104 6.07 15.79 10.16
CA SER A 104 5.09 16.61 10.87
C SER A 104 4.78 17.88 10.07
N PRO A 105 3.53 18.10 9.61
CA PRO A 105 3.15 19.43 9.15
C PRO A 105 3.29 20.44 10.31
N LYS A 106 3.83 21.62 9.96
CA LYS A 106 3.67 22.90 10.68
C LYS A 106 2.29 23.08 11.28
#